data_AF-A0A7W9LY72-F1
#
_entry.id   AF-A0A7W9LY72-F1
#
_cell.length_a   1.000
_cell.length_b   1.000
_cell.length_c   1.000
_cell.angle_alpha   90.00
_cell.angle_beta   90.00
_cell.angle_gamma   90.00
#
_symmetry.space_group_name_H-M   'P 1'
#
loop_
_entity.id
_entity.type
_entity.pdbx_description
1 polymer ?
#
loop_
_entity_poly.entity_id
_entity_poly.type
_entity_poly.pdbx_seq_one_letter_code
_entity_poly.pdbx_strand_id
1 'polypeptide(L)'
;MARRLLVSALILLTTACSTAVPGRPVAGSAPPAEPIPTVACEYPLVTEGPLRRVSPPDEGQVPAGGTLTVRVDSNHGRIDVELDAESAPCSVHSFRHLIKQQLYKSSRCHRLTVEGIWMIQCGDPTDTGAGGPGYVYDDPTAKTGDYTRGVVAMANAGPGTNGSQFFIIYQDSPLIGPDFPVIGRVTRGMEVIDQVAEAGLADGTDIPQGGGKPATSLVFLVVEPA
;
A
#
# COMPACT_ATOMS: atom_id res chain seq x y z
N MET A 1 52.25 58.17 69.21
CA MET A 1 53.35 57.28 69.64
C MET A 1 52.76 55.95 70.06
N ALA A 2 53.03 54.87 69.33
CA ALA A 2 53.11 53.47 69.80
C ALA A 2 52.94 52.52 68.60
N ARG A 3 54.07 51.94 68.23
CA ARG A 3 54.25 50.82 67.29
C ARG A 3 54.02 49.51 68.06
N ARG A 4 53.39 48.50 67.46
CA ARG A 4 53.56 47.02 67.67
C ARG A 4 52.51 46.30 66.80
N LEU A 5 52.84 45.64 65.69
CA LEU A 5 53.54 44.36 65.42
C LEU A 5 52.54 43.25 65.01
N LEU A 6 52.63 42.86 63.73
CA LEU A 6 52.51 41.54 63.07
C LEU A 6 51.33 40.60 63.43
N VAL A 7 50.65 40.06 62.40
CA VAL A 7 50.87 38.69 61.87
C VAL A 7 50.47 38.66 60.39
N SER A 8 51.40 38.23 59.54
CA SER A 8 51.20 37.92 58.13
C SER A 8 50.67 36.50 57.97
N ALA A 9 49.54 36.33 57.26
CA ALA A 9 49.08 35.03 56.79
C ALA A 9 49.28 34.97 55.27
N LEU A 10 50.24 34.16 54.85
CA LEU A 10 50.56 33.87 53.45
C LEU A 10 49.63 32.74 52.97
N ILE A 11 48.63 33.05 52.16
CA ILE A 11 47.75 32.05 51.54
C ILE A 11 48.33 31.74 50.15
N LEU A 12 48.92 30.55 50.00
CA LEU A 12 49.30 30.01 48.68
C LEU A 12 48.03 29.60 47.94
N LEU A 13 47.66 30.36 46.89
CA LEU A 13 46.70 29.90 45.89
C LEU A 13 47.41 29.01 44.88
N THR A 14 47.19 27.69 44.97
CA THR A 14 47.56 26.74 43.94
C THR A 14 46.51 26.77 42.82
N THR A 15 46.84 27.38 41.69
CA THR A 15 46.06 27.28 40.45
C THR A 15 46.18 25.87 39.87
N ALA A 16 45.12 25.07 40.00
CA ALA A 16 44.99 23.81 39.27
C ALA A 16 44.41 24.09 37.88
N CYS A 17 45.23 23.93 36.83
CA CYS A 17 44.76 23.86 35.45
C CYS A 17 44.04 22.52 35.24
N SER A 18 42.71 22.53 35.24
CA SER A 18 41.91 21.39 34.77
C SER A 18 41.67 21.51 33.27
N THR A 19 42.38 20.70 32.49
CA THR A 19 42.06 20.46 31.07
C THR A 19 40.80 19.60 30.99
N ALA A 20 39.64 20.21 30.74
CA ALA A 20 38.42 19.49 30.44
C ALA A 20 38.55 18.87 29.03
N VAL A 21 38.69 17.54 28.96
CA VAL A 21 38.56 16.78 27.72
C VAL A 21 37.06 16.73 27.37
N PRO A 22 36.63 17.19 26.18
CA PRO A 22 35.23 17.08 25.78
C PRO A 22 34.87 15.60 25.63
N GLY A 23 33.97 15.12 26.50
CA GLY A 23 33.42 13.78 26.44
C GLY A 23 32.68 13.58 25.11
N ARG A 24 33.07 12.53 24.39
CA ARG A 24 32.40 12.04 23.19
C ARG A 24 30.94 11.73 23.54
N PRO A 25 29.93 12.14 22.73
CA PRO A 25 28.54 11.80 23.03
C PRO A 25 28.42 10.28 22.99
N VAL A 26 28.02 9.69 24.13
CA VAL A 26 27.65 8.28 24.17
C VAL A 26 26.34 8.19 23.40
N ALA A 27 26.41 7.62 22.19
CA ALA A 27 25.24 7.25 21.44
C ALA A 27 24.41 6.30 22.31
N GLY A 28 23.32 6.79 22.87
CA GLY A 28 22.32 5.93 23.50
C GLY A 28 21.83 4.94 22.45
N SER A 29 22.04 3.66 22.69
CA SER A 29 21.52 2.60 21.83
C SER A 29 20.00 2.76 21.79
N ALA A 30 19.45 2.98 20.59
CA ALA A 30 18.01 2.96 20.39
C ALA A 30 17.44 1.64 20.94
N PRO A 31 16.26 1.64 21.58
CA PRO A 31 15.61 0.42 22.02
C PRO A 31 15.51 -0.58 20.86
N PRO A 32 15.63 -1.90 21.11
CA PRO A 32 15.41 -2.90 20.07
C PRO A 32 14.04 -2.68 19.44
N ALA A 33 13.97 -2.67 18.11
CA ALA A 33 12.70 -2.62 17.41
C ALA A 33 11.83 -3.82 17.83
N GLU A 34 10.55 -3.57 18.11
CA GLU A 34 9.60 -4.63 18.42
C GLU A 34 9.46 -5.60 17.23
N PRO A 35 9.20 -6.89 17.48
CA PRO A 35 8.98 -7.85 16.41
C PRO A 35 7.74 -7.49 15.61
N ILE A 36 7.85 -7.54 14.28
CA ILE A 36 6.71 -7.29 13.37
C ILE A 36 5.65 -8.38 13.60
N PRO A 37 4.38 -8.05 13.85
CA PRO A 37 3.32 -9.03 14.01
C PRO A 37 3.12 -9.86 12.73
N THR A 38 2.56 -11.05 12.85
CA THR A 38 2.24 -11.92 11.71
C THR A 38 0.77 -12.30 11.67
N VAL A 39 0.27 -12.58 10.47
CA VAL A 39 -1.10 -13.02 10.21
C VAL A 39 -1.06 -14.35 9.46
N ALA A 40 -1.92 -15.29 9.86
CA ALA A 40 -2.07 -16.55 9.16
C ALA A 40 -2.86 -16.32 7.86
N CYS A 41 -2.22 -16.55 6.72
CA CYS A 41 -2.84 -16.40 5.40
C CYS A 41 -2.95 -17.76 4.71
N GLU A 42 -4.13 -18.04 4.14
CA GLU A 42 -4.43 -19.22 3.35
C GLU A 42 -4.94 -18.79 1.97
N TYR A 43 -4.67 -19.58 0.93
CA TYR A 43 -4.97 -19.23 -0.45
C TYR A 43 -5.66 -20.39 -1.19
N PRO A 44 -6.85 -20.81 -0.74
CA PRO A 44 -7.57 -21.95 -1.30
C PRO A 44 -7.79 -21.80 -2.81
N LEU A 45 -7.49 -22.89 -3.54
CA LEU A 45 -7.66 -22.95 -4.99
C LEU A 45 -9.13 -22.88 -5.40
N VAL A 46 -9.39 -22.17 -6.49
CA VAL A 46 -10.68 -22.17 -7.18
C VAL A 46 -10.54 -22.96 -8.47
N THR A 47 -11.42 -23.94 -8.67
CA THR A 47 -11.35 -24.84 -9.83
C THR A 47 -12.26 -24.44 -10.98
N GLU A 48 -13.23 -23.56 -10.76
CA GLU A 48 -14.27 -23.20 -11.72
C GLU A 48 -14.26 -21.71 -12.08
N GLY A 49 -14.79 -21.37 -13.26
CA GLY A 49 -14.97 -19.99 -13.71
C GLY A 49 -13.89 -19.46 -14.66
N PRO A 50 -14.00 -18.19 -15.09
CA PRO A 50 -13.01 -17.55 -15.96
C PRO A 50 -11.72 -17.26 -15.19
N LEU A 51 -10.70 -18.11 -15.34
CA LEU A 51 -9.48 -18.04 -14.54
C LEU A 51 -8.24 -17.94 -15.42
N ARG A 52 -7.30 -17.06 -15.04
CA ARG A 52 -5.90 -17.24 -15.39
C ARG A 52 -5.22 -17.89 -14.20
N ARG A 53 -5.11 -19.22 -14.24
CA ARG A 53 -4.52 -19.99 -13.14
C ARG A 53 -3.05 -19.62 -12.98
N VAL A 54 -2.74 -19.03 -11.85
CA VAL A 54 -1.39 -18.91 -11.30
C VAL A 54 -1.32 -19.76 -10.04
N SER A 55 -0.15 -20.27 -9.68
CA SER A 55 0.00 -20.91 -8.38
C SER A 55 -0.30 -19.89 -7.28
N PRO A 56 -0.95 -20.26 -6.17
CA PRO A 56 -1.09 -19.38 -5.03
C PRO A 56 0.30 -19.09 -4.41
N PRO A 57 0.43 -18.01 -3.63
CA PRO A 57 1.61 -17.80 -2.81
C PRO A 57 1.70 -18.84 -1.68
N ASP A 58 2.83 -18.89 -0.99
CA ASP A 58 3.02 -19.78 0.16
C ASP A 58 2.05 -19.40 1.30
N GLU A 59 1.43 -20.41 1.91
CA GLU A 59 0.54 -20.24 3.07
C GLU A 59 1.34 -20.12 4.37
N GLY A 60 0.71 -19.55 5.40
CA GLY A 60 1.26 -19.50 6.76
C GLY A 60 1.38 -18.09 7.32
N GLN A 61 2.37 -17.88 8.17
CA GLN A 61 2.56 -16.62 8.92
C GLN A 61 3.20 -15.55 8.03
N VAL A 62 2.39 -14.59 7.59
CA VAL A 62 2.81 -13.44 6.78
C VAL A 62 3.04 -12.23 7.68
N PRO A 63 4.19 -11.52 7.59
CA PRO A 63 4.41 -10.30 8.36
C PRO A 63 3.41 -9.19 8.01
N ALA A 64 2.78 -8.62 9.03
CA ALA A 64 1.88 -7.48 8.96
C ALA A 64 2.66 -6.16 9.12
N GLY A 65 3.58 -5.90 8.20
CA GLY A 65 4.37 -4.68 8.23
C GLY A 65 5.30 -4.51 7.04
N GLY A 66 5.67 -3.25 6.82
CA GLY A 66 6.52 -2.83 5.71
C GLY A 66 5.72 -2.38 4.49
N THR A 67 6.36 -1.56 3.67
CA THR A 67 5.79 -1.03 2.43
C THR A 67 6.49 -1.59 1.20
N LEU A 68 5.76 -1.62 0.08
CA LEU A 68 6.29 -2.00 -1.23
C LEU A 68 5.83 -0.98 -2.26
N THR A 69 6.77 -0.27 -2.87
CA THR A 69 6.47 0.55 -4.05
C THR A 69 6.40 -0.32 -5.31
N VAL A 70 5.31 -0.19 -6.04
CA VAL A 70 5.04 -0.86 -7.31
C VAL A 70 4.97 0.20 -8.40
N ARG A 71 5.79 0.02 -9.43
CA ARG A 71 5.73 0.80 -10.66
C ARG A 71 4.76 0.14 -11.63
N VAL A 72 3.87 0.94 -12.19
CA VAL A 72 2.97 0.57 -13.27
C VAL A 72 3.22 1.49 -14.46
N ASP A 73 3.79 0.96 -15.55
CA ASP A 73 3.80 1.69 -16.82
C ASP A 73 2.54 1.32 -17.60
N SER A 74 1.72 2.29 -17.93
CA SER A 74 0.48 2.11 -18.70
C SER A 74 0.60 2.71 -20.11
N ASN A 75 -0.42 2.48 -20.95
CA ASN A 75 -0.55 3.14 -22.24
C ASN A 75 -0.81 4.66 -22.17
N HIS A 76 -1.05 5.22 -20.98
CA HIS A 76 -1.30 6.65 -20.77
C HIS A 76 -0.25 7.33 -19.89
N GLY A 77 0.71 6.57 -19.35
CA GLY A 77 1.75 7.12 -18.47
C GLY A 77 2.07 6.20 -17.30
N ARG A 78 2.98 6.67 -16.45
CA ARG A 78 3.46 5.93 -15.28
C ARG A 78 2.60 6.24 -14.05
N ILE A 79 2.26 5.19 -13.31
CA ILE A 79 1.58 5.23 -12.02
C ILE A 79 2.48 4.51 -11.01
N ASP A 80 2.76 5.14 -9.87
CA ASP A 80 3.44 4.47 -8.75
C ASP A 80 2.43 4.25 -7.63
N VAL A 81 2.44 3.05 -7.06
CA VAL A 81 1.57 2.63 -5.96
C VAL A 81 2.44 2.21 -4.80
N GLU A 82 2.21 2.76 -3.62
CA GLU A 82 2.78 2.24 -2.37
C GLU A 82 1.78 1.30 -1.72
N LEU A 83 2.17 0.03 -1.58
CA LEU A 83 1.43 -0.99 -0.86
C LEU A 83 1.87 -1.02 0.61
N ASP A 84 0.93 -1.25 1.53
CA ASP A 84 1.16 -1.29 2.97
C ASP A 84 0.71 -2.64 3.55
N ALA A 85 1.68 -3.48 3.88
CA ALA A 85 1.42 -4.80 4.45
C ALA A 85 0.92 -4.74 5.90
N GLU A 86 1.05 -3.60 6.60
CA GLU A 86 0.40 -3.43 7.91
C GLU A 86 -1.11 -3.29 7.76
N SER A 87 -1.57 -2.66 6.68
CA SER A 87 -2.99 -2.43 6.43
C SER A 87 -3.73 -3.67 5.94
N ALA A 88 -3.11 -4.52 5.11
CA ALA A 88 -3.74 -5.73 4.58
C ALA A 88 -2.68 -6.81 4.24
N PRO A 89 -2.16 -7.55 5.25
CA PRO A 89 -1.00 -8.42 5.10
C PRO A 89 -1.19 -9.51 4.04
N CYS A 90 -2.31 -10.23 4.09
CA CYS A 90 -2.59 -11.34 3.17
C CYS A 90 -2.81 -10.83 1.74
N SER A 91 -3.44 -9.66 1.61
CA SER A 91 -3.71 -9.00 0.34
C SER A 91 -2.45 -8.47 -0.32
N VAL A 92 -1.58 -7.78 0.42
CA VAL A 92 -0.29 -7.29 -0.12
C VAL A 92 0.63 -8.45 -0.47
N HIS A 93 0.62 -9.54 0.31
CA HIS A 93 1.36 -10.75 0.00
C HIS A 93 0.89 -11.40 -1.32
N SER A 94 -0.42 -11.57 -1.48
CA SER A 94 -1.05 -12.03 -2.73
C SER A 94 -0.70 -11.11 -3.90
N PHE A 95 -0.90 -9.79 -3.76
CA PHE A 95 -0.64 -8.81 -4.81
C PHE A 95 0.82 -8.85 -5.28
N ARG A 96 1.77 -8.88 -4.34
CA ARG A 96 3.21 -9.02 -4.64
C ARG A 96 3.51 -10.31 -5.40
N HIS A 97 2.88 -11.42 -5.02
CA HIS A 97 3.03 -12.69 -5.72
C HIS A 97 2.47 -12.61 -7.15
N LEU A 98 1.30 -12.04 -7.34
CA LEU A 98 0.67 -11.87 -8.66
C LEU A 98 1.49 -10.98 -9.61
N ILE A 99 2.18 -9.97 -9.07
CA ILE A 99 3.17 -9.18 -9.82
C ILE A 99 4.31 -10.08 -10.31
N LYS A 100 4.89 -10.92 -9.45
CA LYS A 100 5.96 -11.87 -9.84
C LYS A 100 5.49 -12.86 -10.90
N GLN A 101 4.23 -13.29 -10.83
CA GLN A 101 3.59 -14.16 -11.82
C GLN A 101 3.18 -13.44 -13.11
N GLN A 102 3.46 -12.13 -13.22
CA GLN A 102 3.10 -11.29 -14.37
C GLN A 102 1.60 -11.36 -14.70
N LEU A 103 0.75 -11.51 -13.69
CA LEU A 103 -0.70 -11.58 -13.88
C LEU A 103 -1.24 -10.24 -14.40
N TYR A 104 -0.76 -9.14 -13.83
CA TYR A 104 -1.21 -7.79 -14.16
C TYR A 104 -0.65 -7.25 -15.48
N LYS A 105 0.38 -7.89 -16.05
CA LYS A 105 0.92 -7.50 -17.36
C LYS A 105 -0.13 -7.69 -18.45
N SER A 106 -0.32 -6.64 -19.25
CA SER A 106 -1.35 -6.51 -20.29
C SER A 106 -2.80 -6.58 -19.78
N SER A 107 -3.01 -6.51 -18.46
CA SER A 107 -4.36 -6.43 -17.90
C SER A 107 -4.94 -5.03 -18.11
N ARG A 108 -6.28 -4.96 -18.10
CA ARG A 108 -7.05 -3.74 -18.34
C ARG A 108 -7.91 -3.40 -17.14
N CYS A 109 -8.30 -2.14 -17.07
CA CYS A 109 -9.37 -1.71 -16.18
C CYS A 109 -10.72 -1.89 -16.89
N HIS A 110 -11.53 -2.81 -16.38
CA HIS A 110 -12.75 -3.26 -17.03
C HIS A 110 -13.99 -2.51 -16.56
N ARG A 111 -13.87 -1.72 -15.47
CA ARG A 111 -14.99 -0.96 -14.92
C ARG A 111 -14.53 0.41 -14.40
N LEU A 112 -15.31 1.43 -14.72
CA LEU A 112 -15.20 2.80 -14.24
C LEU A 112 -16.57 3.24 -13.73
N THR A 113 -16.62 3.93 -12.60
CA THR A 113 -17.85 4.57 -12.09
C THR A 113 -17.69 6.08 -12.11
N VAL A 114 -18.54 6.76 -12.89
CA VAL A 114 -18.49 8.23 -13.10
C VAL A 114 -19.51 9.01 -12.26
N GLU A 115 -20.14 8.32 -11.30
CA GLU A 115 -21.01 8.90 -10.29
C GLU A 115 -21.06 7.97 -9.08
N GLY A 116 -21.34 8.54 -7.91
CA GLY A 116 -21.48 7.79 -6.65
C GLY A 116 -20.16 7.24 -6.12
N ILE A 117 -19.63 6.17 -6.73
CA ILE A 117 -18.52 5.35 -6.21
C ILE A 117 -17.14 5.92 -6.61
N TRP A 118 -17.03 6.61 -7.74
CA TRP A 118 -15.80 7.29 -8.19
C TRP A 118 -14.52 6.44 -8.17
N MET A 119 -14.57 5.26 -8.79
CA MET A 119 -13.45 4.33 -8.84
C MET A 119 -13.19 3.77 -10.23
N ILE A 120 -11.97 3.30 -10.45
CA ILE A 120 -11.59 2.48 -11.60
C ILE A 120 -11.12 1.11 -11.11
N GLN A 121 -11.73 0.04 -11.61
CA GLN A 121 -11.49 -1.34 -11.22
C GLN A 121 -10.73 -2.10 -12.32
N CYS A 122 -9.70 -2.82 -11.90
CA CYS A 122 -8.72 -3.48 -12.74
C CYS A 122 -8.35 -4.86 -12.17
N GLY A 123 -7.39 -5.54 -12.81
CA GLY A 123 -6.81 -6.77 -12.24
C GLY A 123 -7.61 -8.05 -12.52
N ASP A 124 -8.64 -7.99 -13.37
CA ASP A 124 -9.26 -9.19 -13.93
C ASP A 124 -8.44 -9.65 -15.16
N PRO A 125 -7.82 -10.83 -15.14
CA PRO A 125 -7.05 -11.35 -16.28
C PRO A 125 -7.92 -11.66 -17.51
N THR A 126 -9.24 -11.71 -17.36
CA THR A 126 -10.20 -12.00 -18.45
C THR A 126 -10.92 -10.76 -18.97
N ASP A 127 -10.77 -9.59 -18.34
CA ASP A 127 -11.43 -8.34 -18.71
C ASP A 127 -12.99 -8.41 -18.70
N THR A 128 -13.55 -9.31 -17.89
CA THR A 128 -15.01 -9.53 -17.81
C THR A 128 -15.64 -8.96 -16.52
N GLY A 129 -14.82 -8.70 -15.51
CA GLY A 129 -15.22 -8.44 -14.12
C GLY A 129 -15.49 -9.70 -13.30
N ALA A 130 -15.54 -10.87 -13.92
CA ALA A 130 -15.85 -12.14 -13.24
C ALA A 130 -14.61 -13.03 -13.01
N GLY A 131 -13.45 -12.64 -13.54
CA GLY A 131 -12.26 -13.49 -13.50
C GLY A 131 -11.37 -13.30 -12.28
N GLY A 132 -10.40 -14.21 -12.14
CA GLY A 132 -9.48 -14.23 -11.01
C GLY A 132 -8.22 -15.08 -11.23
N PRO A 133 -7.36 -15.18 -10.20
CA PRO A 133 -6.04 -15.80 -10.30
C PRO A 133 -6.05 -17.33 -10.17
N GLY A 134 -7.23 -17.94 -9.93
CA GLY A 134 -7.35 -19.38 -9.65
C GLY A 134 -7.26 -19.74 -8.17
N TYR A 135 -7.29 -18.76 -7.27
CA TYR A 135 -7.46 -18.92 -5.83
C TYR A 135 -8.24 -17.73 -5.27
N VAL A 136 -8.75 -17.89 -4.05
CA VAL A 136 -9.33 -16.80 -3.24
C VAL A 136 -8.67 -16.80 -1.87
N TYR A 137 -8.86 -15.72 -1.12
CA TYR A 137 -8.36 -15.62 0.24
C TYR A 137 -9.18 -14.62 1.06
N ASP A 138 -9.04 -14.74 2.38
CA ASP A 138 -9.48 -13.74 3.34
C ASP A 138 -8.29 -12.92 3.87
N ASP A 139 -8.58 -11.75 4.41
CA ASP A 139 -7.59 -10.90 5.08
C ASP A 139 -8.17 -10.43 6.42
N PRO A 140 -8.07 -11.25 7.47
CA PRO A 140 -8.86 -11.08 8.70
C PRO A 140 -8.48 -9.84 9.51
N THR A 141 -7.32 -9.23 9.22
CA THR A 141 -6.82 -8.02 9.90
C THR A 141 -6.85 -6.80 8.99
N ALA A 142 -7.45 -6.91 7.79
CA ALA A 142 -7.44 -5.81 6.84
C ALA A 142 -8.14 -4.57 7.40
N LYS A 143 -7.50 -3.41 7.24
CA LYS A 143 -8.14 -2.11 7.39
C LYS A 143 -9.08 -1.90 6.20
N THR A 144 -10.29 -1.44 6.48
CA THR A 144 -11.33 -1.15 5.48
C THR A 144 -11.91 0.24 5.71
N GLY A 145 -12.55 0.82 4.68
CA GLY A 145 -13.10 2.17 4.74
C GLY A 145 -12.10 3.26 4.33
N ASP A 146 -12.46 4.51 4.64
CA ASP A 146 -11.68 5.73 4.29
C ASP A 146 -11.26 5.79 2.81
N TYR A 147 -12.19 5.45 1.91
CA TYR A 147 -12.03 5.44 0.46
C TYR A 147 -11.93 6.85 -0.12
N THR A 148 -10.81 7.50 0.19
CA THR A 148 -10.42 8.83 -0.30
C THR A 148 -9.61 8.70 -1.59
N ARG A 149 -9.49 9.80 -2.32
CA ARG A 149 -8.72 9.85 -3.57
C ARG A 149 -7.31 9.26 -3.41
N GLY A 150 -6.96 8.38 -4.34
CA GLY A 150 -5.68 7.69 -4.42
C GLY A 150 -5.62 6.37 -3.66
N VAL A 151 -6.60 6.04 -2.81
CA VAL A 151 -6.66 4.74 -2.13
C VAL A 151 -6.77 3.60 -3.14
N VAL A 152 -6.00 2.53 -2.90
CA VAL A 152 -6.08 1.27 -3.64
C VAL A 152 -6.61 0.20 -2.69
N ALA A 153 -7.65 -0.52 -3.12
CA ALA A 153 -8.29 -1.55 -2.33
C ALA A 153 -8.64 -2.79 -3.17
N MET A 154 -8.72 -3.96 -2.53
CA MET A 154 -9.12 -5.20 -3.19
C MET A 154 -10.60 -5.20 -3.51
N ALA A 155 -10.97 -5.61 -4.72
CA ALA A 155 -12.35 -5.92 -5.05
C ALA A 155 -12.68 -7.33 -4.58
N ASN A 156 -13.90 -7.52 -4.07
CA ASN A 156 -14.40 -8.82 -3.62
C ASN A 156 -15.92 -8.94 -3.84
N ALA A 157 -16.44 -10.15 -3.68
CA ALA A 157 -17.87 -10.49 -3.71
C ALA A 157 -18.40 -10.84 -2.30
N GLY A 158 -17.77 -10.29 -1.25
CA GLY A 158 -18.02 -10.62 0.15
C GLY A 158 -16.80 -11.19 0.89
N PRO A 159 -16.91 -11.46 2.20
CA PRO A 159 -15.80 -11.97 3.02
C PRO A 159 -15.16 -13.23 2.43
N GLY A 160 -13.83 -13.34 2.49
CA GLY A 160 -13.09 -14.50 1.99
C GLY A 160 -13.07 -14.69 0.47
N THR A 161 -13.45 -13.67 -0.32
CA THR A 161 -13.49 -13.76 -1.79
C THR A 161 -12.52 -12.82 -2.49
N ASN A 162 -11.49 -12.33 -1.78
CA ASN A 162 -10.44 -11.55 -2.42
C ASN A 162 -9.70 -12.43 -3.44
N GLY A 163 -9.39 -11.85 -4.59
CA GLY A 163 -8.69 -12.53 -5.68
C GLY A 163 -7.57 -11.66 -6.24
N SER A 164 -7.63 -11.36 -7.54
CA SER A 164 -6.64 -10.49 -8.20
C SER A 164 -7.15 -9.08 -8.47
N GLN A 165 -8.46 -8.88 -8.43
CA GLN A 165 -9.09 -7.62 -8.81
C GLN A 165 -8.93 -6.58 -7.72
N PHE A 166 -8.69 -5.33 -8.13
CA PHE A 166 -8.54 -4.20 -7.23
C PHE A 166 -9.16 -2.96 -7.88
N PHE A 167 -9.41 -1.94 -7.08
CA PHE A 167 -9.85 -0.64 -7.59
C PHE A 167 -9.02 0.49 -7.00
N ILE A 168 -8.97 1.59 -7.75
CA ILE A 168 -8.37 2.85 -7.34
C ILE A 168 -9.47 3.89 -7.24
N ILE A 169 -9.55 4.56 -6.09
CA ILE A 169 -10.46 5.68 -5.88
C ILE A 169 -9.87 6.93 -6.52
N TYR A 170 -10.58 7.56 -7.45
CA TYR A 170 -10.11 8.79 -8.10
C TYR A 170 -10.83 10.04 -7.60
N GLN A 171 -11.94 9.91 -6.88
CA GLN A 171 -12.54 11.02 -6.14
C GLN A 171 -13.09 10.48 -4.83
N ASP A 172 -13.09 11.29 -3.78
CA ASP A 172 -13.58 10.87 -2.46
C ASP A 172 -14.96 10.23 -2.59
N SER A 173 -15.03 8.98 -2.14
CA SER A 173 -16.16 8.12 -2.38
C SER A 173 -16.95 7.93 -1.09
N PRO A 174 -18.26 8.17 -1.08
CA PRO A 174 -19.12 7.80 0.04
C PRO A 174 -19.31 6.29 0.15
N LEU A 175 -18.60 5.47 -0.64
CA LEU A 175 -18.73 4.00 -0.76
C LEU A 175 -19.25 3.33 0.52
N ILE A 176 -20.57 3.08 0.54
CA ILE A 176 -21.27 2.36 1.61
C ILE A 176 -21.44 0.93 1.09
N GLY A 177 -20.52 0.05 1.44
CA GLY A 177 -20.43 -1.28 0.85
C GLY A 177 -19.57 -2.22 1.68
N PRO A 178 -19.33 -3.46 1.21
CA PRO A 178 -18.61 -4.46 1.99
C PRO A 178 -17.20 -3.98 2.35
N ASP A 179 -16.63 -4.65 3.34
CA ASP A 179 -15.26 -4.46 3.79
C ASP A 179 -14.28 -4.82 2.65
N PHE A 180 -13.79 -3.79 1.94
CA PHE A 180 -12.74 -3.93 0.92
C PHE A 180 -11.38 -3.64 1.56
N PRO A 181 -10.47 -4.63 1.60
CA PRO A 181 -9.12 -4.44 2.13
C PRO A 181 -8.40 -3.29 1.45
N VAL A 182 -8.02 -2.26 2.22
CA VAL A 182 -7.15 -1.19 1.74
C VAL A 182 -5.72 -1.70 1.74
N ILE A 183 -5.14 -1.81 0.54
CA ILE A 183 -3.80 -2.38 0.35
C ILE A 183 -2.73 -1.32 0.18
N GLY A 184 -3.10 -0.06 -0.03
CA GLY A 184 -2.15 1.00 -0.30
C GLY A 184 -2.76 2.23 -0.97
N ARG A 185 -1.91 2.99 -1.65
CA ARG A 185 -2.29 4.22 -2.36
C ARG A 185 -1.39 4.54 -3.55
N VAL A 186 -1.95 5.25 -4.51
CA VAL A 186 -1.20 5.88 -5.60
C VAL A 186 -0.36 7.03 -5.03
N THR A 187 0.94 7.01 -5.28
CA THR A 187 1.90 8.05 -4.88
C THR A 187 2.35 8.91 -6.06
N ARG A 188 2.13 8.44 -7.30
CA ARG A 188 2.40 9.18 -8.54
C ARG A 188 1.43 8.73 -9.64
N GLY A 189 1.05 9.64 -10.54
CA GLY A 189 0.30 9.29 -11.75
C GLY A 189 -1.22 9.30 -11.58
N MET A 190 -1.74 10.01 -10.58
CA MET A 190 -3.19 10.19 -10.44
C MET A 190 -3.80 10.91 -11.64
N GLU A 191 -3.03 11.79 -12.29
CA GLU A 191 -3.41 12.48 -13.53
C GLU A 191 -3.72 11.52 -14.69
N VAL A 192 -3.07 10.35 -14.71
CA VAL A 192 -3.34 9.29 -15.69
C VAL A 192 -4.72 8.68 -15.47
N ILE A 193 -5.09 8.51 -14.20
CA ILE A 193 -6.38 7.95 -13.79
C ILE A 193 -7.49 8.96 -14.06
N ASP A 194 -7.24 10.24 -13.76
CA ASP A 194 -8.17 11.35 -14.03
C ASP A 194 -8.49 11.44 -15.52
N GLN A 195 -7.46 11.38 -16.39
CA GLN A 195 -7.65 11.41 -17.84
C GLN A 195 -8.60 10.31 -18.32
N VAL A 196 -8.48 9.10 -17.75
CA VAL A 196 -9.35 7.97 -18.11
C VAL A 196 -10.77 8.18 -17.57
N ALA A 197 -10.90 8.70 -16.36
CA ALA A 197 -12.20 9.00 -15.74
C ALA A 197 -12.95 10.12 -16.48
N GLU A 198 -12.26 11.20 -16.87
CA GLU A 198 -12.81 12.33 -17.61
C GLU A 198 -13.30 11.93 -19.01
N ALA A 199 -12.68 10.93 -19.63
CA ALA A 199 -13.14 10.37 -20.90
C ALA A 199 -14.49 9.64 -20.79
N GLY A 200 -14.93 9.31 -19.57
CA GLY A 200 -16.24 8.72 -19.31
C GLY A 200 -16.34 7.23 -19.65
N LEU A 201 -17.58 6.77 -19.77
CA LEU A 201 -17.91 5.38 -20.07
C LEU A 201 -17.99 5.15 -21.58
N ALA A 202 -17.64 3.95 -22.02
CA ALA A 202 -17.90 3.51 -23.38
C ALA A 202 -19.41 3.35 -23.61
N ASP A 203 -19.90 3.76 -24.78
CA ASP A 203 -21.31 3.74 -25.13
C ASP A 203 -21.94 2.34 -24.94
N GLY A 204 -23.07 2.29 -24.23
CA GLY A 204 -23.86 1.07 -24.04
C GLY A 204 -23.20 0.02 -23.14
N THR A 205 -22.26 0.43 -22.28
CA THR A 205 -21.56 -0.46 -21.35
C THR A 205 -21.98 -0.31 -19.89
N ASP A 206 -23.01 0.49 -19.62
CA ASP A 206 -23.58 0.67 -18.29
C ASP A 206 -24.02 -0.67 -17.69
N ILE A 207 -23.59 -0.95 -16.47
CA ILE A 207 -23.96 -2.17 -15.74
C ILE A 207 -24.91 -1.86 -14.58
N PRO A 208 -25.81 -2.80 -14.21
CA PRO A 208 -26.80 -2.57 -13.14
C PRO A 208 -26.21 -2.19 -11.78
N GLN A 209 -24.97 -2.62 -11.48
CA GLN A 209 -24.28 -2.25 -10.23
C GLN A 209 -23.57 -0.88 -10.31
N GLY A 210 -23.81 -0.11 -11.36
CA GLY A 210 -23.26 1.22 -11.59
C GLY A 210 -21.92 1.21 -12.34
N GLY A 211 -21.71 2.27 -13.12
CA GLY A 211 -20.54 2.42 -13.99
C GLY A 211 -20.63 1.60 -15.27
N GLY A 212 -19.51 1.46 -15.97
CA GLY A 212 -19.39 0.74 -17.23
C GLY A 212 -17.93 0.57 -17.63
N LYS A 213 -17.67 0.12 -18.86
CA LYS A 213 -16.29 0.06 -19.36
C LYS A 213 -15.75 1.48 -19.56
N PRO A 214 -14.48 1.78 -19.25
CA PRO A 214 -13.89 3.07 -19.61
C PRO A 214 -13.96 3.31 -21.13
N ALA A 215 -14.35 4.50 -21.56
CA ALA A 215 -14.30 4.91 -22.97
C ALA A 215 -12.88 4.84 -23.52
N THR A 216 -11.92 5.25 -22.69
CA THR A 216 -10.49 5.13 -22.94
C THR A 216 -9.91 4.00 -22.11
N SER A 217 -9.42 2.95 -22.74
CA SER A 217 -8.88 1.80 -22.01
C SER A 217 -7.57 2.16 -21.30
N LEU A 218 -7.49 1.88 -19.99
CA LEU A 218 -6.25 1.87 -19.22
C LEU A 218 -5.69 0.45 -19.22
N VAL A 219 -4.48 0.29 -19.78
CA VAL A 219 -3.80 -1.00 -19.96
C VAL A 219 -2.45 -0.95 -19.26
N PHE A 220 -2.17 -1.94 -18.41
CA PHE A 220 -0.87 -2.04 -17.73
C PHE A 220 0.13 -2.76 -18.63
N LEU A 221 1.17 -2.07 -19.08
CA LEU A 221 2.22 -2.61 -19.95
C LEU A 221 3.32 -3.27 -19.14
N VAL A 222 3.67 -2.68 -17.99
CA VAL A 222 4.64 -3.19 -17.02
C VAL A 222 4.06 -3.01 -15.62
N VAL A 223 4.20 -4.03 -14.77
CA VAL A 223 3.89 -3.97 -13.34
C VAL A 223 4.99 -4.70 -12.61
N GLU A 224 5.77 -3.97 -11.80
CA GLU A 224 6.93 -4.53 -11.09
C GLU A 224 7.24 -3.73 -9.82
N PRO A 225 7.96 -4.32 -8.85
CA PRO A 225 8.54 -3.54 -7.75
C PRO A 225 9.44 -2.42 -8.29
N ALA A 226 9.29 -1.22 -7.74
CA ALA A 226 10.08 -0.05 -8.13
C ALA A 226 11.49 -0.03 -7.54
#